data_AF-A0A7K1D2M7-F1
#
_entry.id   AF-A0A7K1D2M7-F1
#
_cell.length_a   1.000
_cell.length_b   1.000
_cell.length_c   1.000
_cell.angle_alpha   90.00
_cell.angle_beta   90.00
_cell.angle_gamma   90.00
#
_symmetry.space_group_name_H-M   'P 1'
#
loop_
_entity.id
_entity.type
_entity.pdbx_description
1 polymer ?
#
loop_
_entity_poly.entity_id
_entity_poly.type
_entity_poly.pdbx_seq_one_letter_code
_entity_poly.pdbx_strand_id
1 'polypeptide(L)' 'MNDLEDERGVDVSQIQAQLRLSVPERVRTMVAIANTKIAMQEAAKNRS' A
#
# COMPACT_ATOMS: atom_id res chain seq x y z
N MET A 1 3.56 -21.84 11.78
CA MET A 1 2.69 -20.65 11.65
C MET A 1 3.44 -19.66 10.79
N ASN A 2 2.79 -19.13 9.76
CA ASN A 2 3.38 -18.10 8.92
C ASN A 2 3.27 -16.80 9.72
N ASP A 3 4.39 -16.18 10.15
CA ASP A 3 4.41 -14.95 10.98
C ASP A 3 3.81 -13.70 10.28
N LEU A 4 3.24 -13.92 9.10
CA LEU A 4 2.69 -12.94 8.18
C LEU A 4 1.15 -12.93 8.21
N GLU A 5 0.50 -13.88 8.88
CA GLU A 5 -0.96 -13.92 9.03
C GLU A 5 -1.36 -13.71 10.49
N ASP A 6 -2.40 -12.91 10.75
CA ASP A 6 -2.98 -12.77 12.09
C ASP A 6 -3.92 -13.93 12.44
N GLU A 7 -4.46 -13.93 13.66
CA GLU A 7 -5.40 -14.95 14.14
C GLU A 7 -6.71 -15.07 13.32
N ARG A 8 -6.99 -14.07 12.48
CA ARG A 8 -8.15 -14.01 11.59
C ARG A 8 -7.80 -14.45 10.16
N GLY A 9 -6.54 -14.84 9.91
CA GLY A 9 -6.02 -15.20 8.58
C GLY A 9 -5.78 -13.99 7.68
N VAL A 10 -5.65 -12.79 8.25
CA VAL A 10 -5.36 -11.57 7.48
C VAL A 10 -3.85 -11.47 7.27
N ASP A 11 -3.42 -11.34 6.01
CA ASP A 11 -2.03 -11.04 5.67
C ASP A 11 -1.64 -9.65 6.19
N VAL A 12 -0.81 -9.63 7.23
CA VAL A 12 -0.29 -8.43 7.88
C VAL A 12 1.12 -8.07 7.41
N SER A 13 1.70 -8.81 6.47
CA SER A 13 3.06 -8.59 5.96
C SER A 13 3.25 -7.15 5.46
N GLN A 14 2.24 -6.59 4.79
CA GLN A 14 2.27 -5.23 4.28
C GLN A 14 2.29 -4.19 5.41
N ILE A 15 1.55 -4.43 6.50
CA ILE A 15 1.51 -3.55 7.67
C ILE A 15 2.84 -3.61 8.41
N GLN A 16 3.36 -4.82 8.63
CA GLN A 16 4.67 -5.01 9.26
C GLN A 16 5.80 -4.34 8.45
N ALA A 17 5.77 -4.45 7.12
CA ALA A 17 6.72 -3.77 6.25
C ALA A 17 6.64 -2.25 6.40
N GLN A 18 5.43 -1.68 6.50
CA GLN A 18 5.25 -0.24 6.70
C GLN A 18 5.73 0.25 8.07
N LEU A 19 5.57 -0.56 9.13
CA LEU A 19 6.05 -0.22 10.48
C LEU A 19 7.57 -0.18 10.58
N ARG A 20 8.29 -0.90 9.70
CA ARG A 20 9.77 -0.88 9.61
C ARG A 20 10.32 0.36 8.90
N LEU A 21 9.47 1.15 8.24
CA LEU A 21 9.88 2.35 7.51
C LEU A 21 9.98 3.57 8.43
N SER A 22 10.96 4.43 8.19
CA SER A 22 11.03 5.76 8.77
C SER A 22 9.86 6.64 8.32
N VAL A 23 9.57 7.72 9.06
CA VAL A 23 8.50 8.67 8.71
C VAL A 23 8.65 9.17 7.26
N PRO A 24 9.84 9.62 6.80
CA PRO A 24 10.01 10.07 5.41
C PRO A 24 9.73 8.97 4.38
N GLU A 25 10.10 7.73 4.65
CA GLU A 25 9.87 6.61 3.75
C GLU A 25 8.38 6.29 3.63
N ARG A 26 7.64 6.26 4.74
CA ARG A 26 6.19 6.05 4.72
C ARG A 26 5.48 7.14 3.92
N VAL A 27 5.89 8.40 4.10
CA VAL A 27 5.33 9.53 3.33
C VAL A 27 5.58 9.34 1.83
N ARG A 28 6.80 8.98 1.43
CA ARG A 28 7.12 8.70 0.01
C ARG A 28 6.24 7.58 -0.56
N THR A 29 6.07 6.48 0.18
CA THR A 29 5.20 5.37 -0.22
C THR A 29 3.74 5.81 -0.36
N MET A 30 3.21 6.58 0.58
CA MET A 30 1.84 7.10 0.51
C MET A 30 1.61 7.99 -0.72
N VAL A 31 2.56 8.91 -1.00
CA VAL A 31 2.49 9.80 -2.18
C VAL A 31 2.54 8.98 -3.48
N ALA A 32 3.44 8.00 -3.57
CA ALA A 32 3.52 7.13 -4.73
C ALA A 32 2.21 6.39 -4.98
N ILE A 33 1.62 5.78 -3.94
CA ILE A 33 0.33 5.09 -4.04
C ILE A 33 -0.79 6.04 -4.47
N ALA A 34 -0.84 7.25 -3.89
CA ALA A 34 -1.85 8.26 -4.25
C ALA A 34 -1.74 8.65 -5.74
N ASN A 35 -0.52 8.91 -6.22
CA ASN A 35 -0.26 9.26 -7.61
C ASN A 35 -0.65 8.12 -8.56
N THR A 36 -0.32 6.87 -8.21
CA THR A 36 -0.74 5.71 -8.99
C THR A 36 -2.26 5.59 -9.07
N LYS A 37 -2.97 5.77 -7.95
CA LYS A 37 -4.45 5.73 -7.93
C LYS A 37 -5.06 6.81 -8.82
N ILE A 38 -4.53 8.04 -8.75
CA ILE A 38 -4.98 9.14 -9.62
C ILE A 38 -4.76 8.77 -11.09
N ALA A 39 -3.57 8.30 -11.45
CA ALA A 39 -3.26 7.90 -12.83
C ALA A 39 -4.18 6.77 -13.34
N MET A 40 -4.50 5.79 -12.49
CA MET A 40 -5.44 4.72 -12.83
C MET A 40 -6.86 5.25 -13.08
N GLN A 41 -7.33 6.19 -12.25
CA GLN A 41 -8.65 6.82 -12.43
C GLN A 41 -8.71 7.63 -13.72
N GLU A 42 -7.68 8.43 -14.02
CA GLU A 42 -7.60 9.20 -15.26
C GLU A 42 -7.54 8.28 -16.49
N ALA A 43 -6.77 7.20 -16.43
CA ALA A 43 -6.72 6.20 -17.50
C ALA A 43 -8.06 5.49 -17.71
N ALA A 44 -8.82 5.24 -16.64
CA ALA A 44 -10.15 4.64 -16.73
C ALA A 44 -11.17 5.59 -17.37
N LYS A 45 -11.15 6.89 -17.00
CA LYS A 45 -12.00 7.92 -17.62
C LYS A 45 -11.71 8.10 -19.11
N ASN A 46 -10.46 8.06 -19.52
CA ASN A 46 -10.08 8.22 -20.93
C ASN A 46 -10.42 7.00 -21.81
N ARG A 47 -10.89 5.90 -21.22
CA ARG A 47 -11.30 4.67 -21.92
C ARG A 47 -12.82 4.48 -22.00
N SER A 48 -13.62 5.38 -21.41
CA SER A 48 -15.09 5.41 -21.49
C SER A 48 -15.57 6.42 -22.51
#